data_AF-W1ERR8-F1
#
_entry.id   AF-W1ERR8-F1
#
_cell.length_a   1.000
_cell.length_b   1.000
_cell.length_c   1.000
_cell.angle_alpha   90.00
_cell.angle_beta   90.00
_cell.angle_gamma   90.00
#
_symmetry.space_group_name_H-M   'P 1'
#
loop_
_entity.id
_entity.type
_entity.pdbx_description
1 polymer ?
#
loop_
_entity_poly.entity_id
_entity_poly.type
_entity_poly.pdbx_seq_one_letter_code
_entity_poly.pdbx_strand_id
1 'polypeptide(L)' 'MHNAVVLEECAYMGLFSRQLAPQLPAMQNELLDKHYLRKHGANAYYGQ' A
#
# COMPACT_ATOMS: atom_id res chain seq x y z
N MET A 1 6.00 10.60 11.84
CA MET A 1 6.50 11.34 10.66
C MET A 1 6.56 10.46 9.40
N HIS A 2 7.13 9.24 9.47
CA HIS A 2 7.29 8.38 8.29
C HIS A 2 5.98 8.01 7.58
N ASN A 3 4.91 7.70 8.32
CA ASN A 3 3.63 7.32 7.72
C ASN A 3 2.95 8.45 6.94
N ALA A 4 3.15 9.71 7.35
CA ALA A 4 2.58 10.85 6.64
C ALA A 4 3.24 11.04 5.27
N VAL A 5 4.56 10.85 5.18
CA VAL A 5 5.28 10.87 3.90
C VAL A 5 4.82 9.72 3.01
N VAL A 6 4.72 8.51 3.55
CA VAL A 6 4.24 7.35 2.77
C VAL A 6 2.81 7.57 2.26
N LEU A 7 1.93 8.18 3.06
CA LEU A 7 0.57 8.50 2.61
C LEU A 7 0.57 9.51 1.45
N GLU A 8 1.40 10.55 1.53
CA GLU A 8 1.53 11.55 0.46
C GLU A 8 2.02 10.91 -0.85
N GLU A 9 3.06 10.07 -0.78
CA GLU A 9 3.57 9.35 -1.95
C GLU A 9 2.52 8.40 -2.56
N CYS A 10 1.76 7.70 -1.72
CA CYS A 10 0.65 6.86 -2.18
C CYS A 10 -0.47 7.68 -2.86
N ALA A 11 -0.81 8.85 -2.31
CA ALA A 11 -1.81 9.74 -2.89
C ALA A 11 -1.35 10.29 -4.26
N TYR A 12 -0.09 10.74 -4.35
CA TYR A 12 0.51 11.23 -5.59
C TYR A 12 0.50 10.14 -6.68
N MET A 13 1.01 8.95 -6.39
CA MET A 13 1.00 7.83 -7.35
C MET A 13 -0.44 7.42 -7.71
N GLY A 14 -1.37 7.45 -6.77
CA GLY A 14 -2.78 7.13 -6.98
C GLY A 14 -3.45 8.07 -7.99
N LEU A 15 -3.16 9.37 -7.92
CA LEU A 15 -3.69 10.37 -8.85
C LEU A 15 -3.32 10.05 -10.30
N PHE A 16 -2.05 9.83 -10.58
CA PHE A 16 -1.59 9.50 -11.94
C PHE A 16 -2.04 8.11 -12.39
N SER A 17 -2.10 7.13 -11.48
CA SER A 17 -2.61 5.79 -11.80
C SER A 17 -4.06 5.85 -12.28
N ARG A 18 -4.90 6.68 -11.66
CA ARG A 18 -6.30 6.89 -12.08
C ARG A 18 -6.40 7.67 -13.39
N GLN A 19 -5.49 8.62 -13.64
CA GLN A 19 -5.45 9.32 -14.92
C GLN A 19 -5.10 8.38 -16.08
N LEU A 20 -4.15 7.46 -15.88
CA LEU A 20 -3.74 6.48 -16.88
C LEU A 20 -4.77 5.36 -17.07
N ALA A 21 -5.39 4.91 -15.98
CA ALA A 21 -6.38 3.84 -15.97
C ALA A 21 -7.60 4.22 -15.09
N PRO A 22 -8.60 4.92 -15.67
CA PRO A 22 -9.77 5.39 -14.91
C PRO A 22 -10.60 4.27 -14.27
N GLN A 23 -10.52 3.05 -14.81
CA GLN A 23 -11.22 1.86 -14.32
C GLN A 23 -10.28 0.89 -13.58
N LEU A 24 -9.09 1.35 -13.15
CA LEU A 24 -8.16 0.51 -12.40
C LEU A 24 -8.85 -0.03 -11.12
N PRO A 25 -8.96 -1.36 -10.95
CA PRO A 25 -9.52 -1.94 -9.74
C PRO A 25 -8.55 -1.80 -8.57
N ALA A 26 -9.04 -2.06 -7.36
CA ALA A 26 -8.17 -2.20 -6.19
C ALA A 26 -7.17 -3.37 -6.39
N MET A 27 -6.05 -3.31 -5.67
CA MET A 27 -5.09 -4.41 -5.68
C MET A 27 -5.71 -5.69 -5.08
N GLN A 28 -5.13 -6.84 -5.43
CA GLN A 28 -5.51 -8.14 -4.89
C GLN A 28 -5.39 -8.15 -3.36
N ASN A 29 -6.43 -8.66 -2.68
CA ASN A 29 -6.47 -8.70 -1.21
C ASN A 29 -5.35 -9.59 -0.65
N GLU A 30 -5.03 -10.70 -1.30
CA GLU A 30 -3.97 -11.62 -0.90
C GLU A 30 -2.60 -10.92 -0.88
N LEU A 31 -2.38 -10.02 -1.84
CA LEU A 31 -1.16 -9.24 -1.93
C LEU A 31 -1.13 -8.15 -0.85
N LEU A 32 -2.24 -7.45 -0.64
CA LEU A 32 -2.39 -6.43 0.40
C LEU A 32 -2.10 -7.02 1.79
N ASP A 33 -2.76 -8.12 2.12
CA ASP A 33 -2.61 -8.83 3.39
C ASP A 33 -1.18 -9.31 3.57
N LYS A 34 -0.58 -9.92 2.54
CA LYS A 34 0.82 -10.36 2.58
C LYS A 34 1.77 -9.20 2.89
N HIS A 35 1.58 -8.03 2.27
CA HIS A 35 2.45 -6.87 2.48
C HIS A 35 2.27 -6.23 3.85
N TYR A 36 1.04 -6.11 4.32
CA TYR A 36 0.73 -5.54 5.62
C TYR A 36 1.20 -6.47 6.75
N LEU A 37 0.77 -7.73 6.72
CA LEU A 37 1.06 -8.73 7.76
C LEU A 37 2.55 -9.09 7.84
N ARG A 38 3.32 -8.91 6.75
CA ARG A 38 4.78 -9.06 6.76
C ARG A 38 5.46 -8.16 7.80
N LYS A 39 4.96 -6.93 7.98
CA LYS A 39 5.52 -5.94 8.91
C LYS A 39 4.67 -5.80 10.18
N HIS A 40 3.39 -6.13 10.10
CA HIS A 40 2.41 -5.86 11.15
C HIS A 40 1.53 -7.10 11.40
N GLY A 41 1.92 -7.95 12.33
CA GLY A 41 1.16 -9.16 12.69
C GLY A 41 1.91 -10.01 13.71
N ALA A 42 1.21 -10.96 14.34
CA ALA A 42 1.79 -11.82 15.38
C ALA A 42 2.99 -12.65 14.88
N ASN A 43 3.07 -12.92 13.57
CA ASN A 43 4.16 -13.64 12.90
C ASN A 43 4.99 -12.73 11.97
N ALA A 44 5.01 -11.41 12.20
CA ALA A 44 5.83 -10.50 11.39
C ALA A 44 7.33 -10.85 11.56
N TYR A 45 7.97 -11.24 10.47
CA TYR A 45 9.38 -11.68 10.44
C TYR A 45 10.35 -10.55 10.11
N TYR A 46 9.83 -9.35 9.83
CA TYR A 46 10.58 -8.11 9.81
C TYR A 46 9.94 -7.18 10.86
N GLY A 47 10.21 -7.48 12.13
CA GLY A 47 9.83 -6.62 13.25
C GLY A 47 10.70 -5.37 13.25
N GLN A 48 10.03 -4.22 13.39
CA GLN A 48 10.52 -2.84 13.56
C GLN A 48 12.00 -2.54 13.28
#